data_AF-A0A258A4I4-F1
#
_entry.id   AF-A0A258A4I4-F1
#
_cell.length_a   1.000
_cell.length_b   1.000
_cell.length_c   1.000
_cell.angle_alpha   90.00
_cell.angle_beta   90.00
_cell.angle_gamma   90.00
#
_symmetry.space_group_name_H-M   'P 1'
#
loop_
_entity.id
_entity.type
_entity.pdbx_description
1 polymer ?
#
loop_
_entity_poly.entity_id
_entity_poly.type
_entity_poly.pdbx_seq_one_letter_code
_entity_poly.pdbx_strand_id
1 'polypeptide(L)' 'MTPAQKDAVKWLRERNGDGLFDKGGVVVAAGERAPVMRSTWNALRDLGVVDFYGPAHKPRARLRLTGAAA' A
#
# COMPACT_ATOMS: atom_id res chain seq x y z
N MET A 1 10.75 10.16 -4.25
CA MET A 1 9.93 9.08 -4.84
C MET A 1 10.37 8.80 -6.26
N THR A 2 10.52 7.52 -6.63
CA THR A 2 10.75 7.06 -8.01
C THR A 2 9.45 7.09 -8.84
N PRO A 3 9.51 6.99 -10.19
CA PRO A 3 8.30 6.88 -11.02
C PRO A 3 7.39 5.73 -10.58
N ALA A 4 7.94 4.53 -10.38
CA ALA A 4 7.17 3.36 -9.92
C ALA A 4 6.48 3.57 -8.56
N GLN A 5 7.10 4.33 -7.65
CA GLN A 5 6.49 4.70 -6.38
C GLN A 5 5.32 5.68 -6.56
N LYS A 6 5.44 6.66 -7.48
CA LYS A 6 4.35 7.58 -7.81
C LYS A 6 3.17 6.83 -8.43
N ASP A 7 3.44 5.92 -9.35
CA ASP A 7 2.41 5.10 -9.99
C ASP A 7 1.70 4.19 -8.99
N ALA A 8 2.44 3.60 -8.03
CA ALA A 8 1.84 2.80 -6.95
C ALA A 8 0.92 3.63 -6.04
N VAL A 9 1.32 4.85 -5.67
CA VAL A 9 0.48 5.76 -4.87
C VAL A 9 -0.77 6.15 -5.64
N LYS A 10 -0.63 6.52 -6.92
CA LYS A 10 -1.77 6.83 -7.79
C LYS A 10 -2.73 5.65 -7.91
N TRP A 11 -2.20 4.46 -8.19
CA TRP A 11 -2.96 3.22 -8.31
C TRP A 11 -3.79 2.92 -7.05
N LEU A 12 -3.21 3.15 -5.86
CA LEU A 12 -3.89 2.93 -4.60
C LEU A 12 -4.94 4.02 -4.33
N ARG A 13 -4.64 5.29 -4.62
CA ARG A 13 -5.57 6.42 -4.46
C ARG A 13 -6.84 6.22 -5.29
N GLU A 14 -6.70 5.76 -6.53
CA GLU A 14 -7.81 5.41 -7.42
C GLU A 14 -8.65 4.23 -6.89
N ARG A 15 -8.17 3.51 -5.87
CA ARG A 15 -8.80 2.34 -5.25
C ARG A 15 -9.13 2.58 -3.77
N ASN A 16 -9.62 3.79 -3.47
CA ASN A 16 -10.03 4.25 -2.14
C ASN A 16 -8.89 4.47 -1.12
N GLY A 17 -7.63 4.39 -1.56
CA GLY A 17 -6.49 4.67 -0.69
C GLY A 17 -6.21 3.60 0.36
N ASP A 18 -6.81 2.41 0.27
CA ASP A 18 -6.65 1.32 1.23
C ASP A 18 -6.48 -0.04 0.52
N GLY A 19 -5.69 -0.94 1.10
CA GLY A 19 -5.49 -2.28 0.56
C GLY A 19 -5.02 -3.30 1.59
N LEU A 20 -5.19 -4.58 1.24
CA LEU A 20 -4.80 -5.74 2.05
C LEU A 20 -3.66 -6.51 1.37
N PHE A 21 -2.63 -6.91 2.11
CA PHE A 21 -1.63 -7.84 1.62
C PHE A 21 -2.18 -9.28 1.57
N ASP A 22 -2.13 -9.88 0.38
CA ASP A 22 -2.38 -11.30 0.16
C ASP A 22 -1.27 -12.19 0.79
N LYS A 23 -1.40 -13.51 0.66
CA LYS A 23 -0.41 -14.47 1.18
C LYS A 23 0.96 -14.34 0.48
N GLY A 24 0.99 -13.86 -0.76
CA GLY A 24 2.21 -13.59 -1.53
C GLY A 24 2.82 -12.22 -1.26
N GLY A 25 2.23 -11.42 -0.38
CA GLY A 25 2.71 -10.07 -0.09
C GLY A 25 2.38 -9.04 -1.17
N VAL A 26 1.43 -9.33 -2.07
CA VAL A 26 0.90 -8.36 -3.04
C VAL A 26 -0.32 -7.68 -2.44
N VAL A 27 -0.44 -6.38 -2.67
CA VAL A 27 -1.57 -5.59 -2.18
C VAL A 27 -2.78 -5.82 -3.07
N VAL A 28 -3.93 -6.06 -2.45
CA VAL A 28 -5.23 -6.11 -3.11
C VAL A 28 -6.04 -4.90 -2.67
N ALA A 29 -6.50 -4.10 -3.63
CA ALA A 29 -7.34 -2.93 -3.40
C ALA A 29 -8.46 -2.91 -4.43
N ALA A 30 -9.70 -2.65 -4.00
CA ALA A 30 -10.90 -2.69 -4.85
C ALA A 30 -11.04 -3.98 -5.70
N GLY A 31 -10.57 -5.12 -5.19
CA GLY A 31 -10.62 -6.41 -5.90
C GLY A 31 -9.45 -6.67 -6.87
N GLU A 32 -8.54 -5.72 -7.05
CA GLU A 32 -7.41 -5.82 -7.98
C GLU A 32 -6.07 -5.96 -7.26
N ARG A 33 -5.14 -6.71 -7.85
CA ARG A 33 -3.77 -6.86 -7.35
C ARG A 33 -2.89 -5.70 -7.83
N ALA A 34 -2.09 -5.15 -6.92
CA ALA A 34 -1.15 -4.09 -7.24
C ALA A 34 -0.09 -4.58 -8.25
N PRO A 35 0.32 -3.72 -9.20
CA PRO A 35 1.37 -4.03 -10.17
C PRO A 35 2.78 -3.94 -9.58
N VAL A 36 2.92 -3.87 -8.25
CA VAL A 36 4.20 -3.74 -7.54
C VAL A 36 4.24 -4.64 -6.31
N MET A 37 5.45 -5.05 -5.94
CA MET A 37 5.70 -5.94 -4.81
C MET A 37 5.74 -5.20 -3.47
N ARG A 38 5.75 -5.97 -2.37
CA ARG A 38 5.83 -5.46 -0.99
C ARG A 38 6.97 -4.48 -0.74
N SER A 39 8.11 -4.65 -1.41
CA SER A 39 9.28 -3.76 -1.27
C SER A 39 8.95 -2.31 -1.63
N THR A 40 8.14 -2.07 -2.67
CA THR A 40 7.69 -0.73 -3.05
C THR A 40 6.86 -0.08 -1.95
N TRP A 41 5.95 -0.84 -1.35
CA TRP A 41 5.11 -0.37 -0.24
C TRP A 41 5.91 -0.12 1.03
N ASN A 42 6.91 -0.96 1.32
CA ASN A 42 7.84 -0.72 2.44
C ASN A 42 8.58 0.61 2.25
N ALA A 43 9.10 0.88 1.06
CA ALA A 43 9.78 2.13 0.76
C ALA A 43 8.83 3.34 0.87
N LEU A 44 7.58 3.21 0.42
CA LEU A 44 6.56 4.27 0.59
C LEU A 44 6.21 4.52 2.05
N ARG A 45 6.15 3.46 2.88
CA ARG A 45 5.98 3.59 4.33
C ARG A 45 7.16 4.32 4.96
N ASP A 46 8.39 3.99 4.57
CA ASP A 46 9.60 4.66 5.09
C ASP A 46 9.67 6.14 4.68
N LEU A 47 9.00 6.50 3.59
CA LEU A 47 8.78 7.89 3.17
C LEU A 47 7.57 8.57 3.85
N GLY A 48 6.83 7.87 4.72
CA GLY A 48 5.64 8.41 5.39
C GLY A 48 4.43 8.59 4.46
N VAL A 49 4.41 7.94 3.30
CA VAL A 49 3.33 8.08 2.30
C VAL A 49 2.17 7.13 2.60
N VAL A 50 2.47 5.95 3.13
CA VAL A 50 1.47 4.95 3.54
C VAL A 50 1.71 4.48 4.96
N ASP A 51 0.63 4.14 5.67
CA ASP A 51 0.68 3.47 6.96
C ASP A 51 0.38 1.98 6.79
N PHE A 52 1.06 1.12 7.55
CA PHE A 52 0.68 -0.29 7.68
C PHE A 52 -0.10 -0.50 8.97
N TYR A 53 -1.17 -1.29 8.88
CA TYR A 53 -2.02 -1.59 10.03
C TYR A 53 -2.66 -2.99 9.91
N GLY A 54 -3.32 -3.46 10.96
CA GLY A 54 -3.97 -4.77 10.99
C GLY A 54 -4.24 -5.27 12.41
N PRO A 55 -4.79 -6.49 12.54
CA PRO A 55 -5.03 -7.11 13.83
C PRO A 55 -3.71 -7.43 14.55
N ALA A 56 -3.75 -7.63 15.88
CA ALA A 56 -2.57 -7.86 16.71
C ALA A 56 -1.65 -9.01 16.21
N HIS A 57 -2.23 -10.08 15.68
CA HIS A 57 -1.49 -11.23 15.15
C HIS A 57 -0.93 -11.01 13.73
N LYS A 58 -1.31 -9.92 13.04
CA LYS A 58 -0.80 -9.52 11.72
C LYS A 58 -0.87 -7.99 11.56
N PRO A 59 -0.06 -7.21 12.30
CA PRO A 59 -0.19 -5.75 12.41
C PRO A 59 0.16 -5.00 11.12
N ARG A 60 0.70 -5.70 10.11
CA ARG A 60 1.06 -5.15 8.78
C ARG A 60 0.31 -5.90 7.67
N ALA A 61 -0.93 -6.31 7.96
CA ALA A 61 -1.80 -7.01 7.02
C ALA A 61 -2.38 -6.08 5.98
N ARG A 62 -2.64 -4.83 6.34
CA ARG A 62 -3.27 -3.80 5.52
C ARG A 62 -2.35 -2.59 5.40
N LEU A 63 -2.67 -1.74 4.44
CA LEU A 63 -2.06 -0.44 4.30
C LEU A 63 -3.09 0.60 3.87
N ARG A 64 -2.82 1.85 4.18
CA ARG A 64 -3.62 3.00 3.73
C ARG A 64 -2.71 4.16 3.35
N LEU A 65 -3.18 5.05 2.48
CA LEU A 65 -2.55 6.35 2.25
C LEU A 65 -2.61 7.16 3.54
N THR A 66 -1.53 7.88 3.84
CA THR A 66 -1.54 8.88 4.91
C THR A 66 -2.34 10.10 4.46
N GLY A 67 -2.81 10.92 5.40
CA GLY A 67 -3.62 12.11 5.07
C GLY A 67 -2.93 13.12 4.14
N ALA A 68 -1.59 13.12 4.05
CA ALA A 68 -0.85 13.94 3.10
C ALA A 68 -0.84 13.37 1.66
N ALA A 69 -1.17 12.09 1.53
CA ALA A 69 -1.13 11.33 0.28
C ALA A 69 -2.51 10.80 -0.16
N ALA A 70 -3.56 10.98 0.64
CA ALA A 70 -4.95 10.64 0.34
C ALA A 70 -5.51 11.55 -0.76
#